data_AF-A0A8J6W712-F1
#
_entry.id   AF-A0A8J6W712-F1
#
_cell.length_a   1.000
_cell.length_b   1.000
_cell.length_c   1.000
_cell.angle_alpha   90.00
_cell.angle_beta   90.00
_cell.angle_gamma   90.00
#
_symmetry.space_group_name_H-M   'P 1'
#
loop_
_entity.id
_entity.type
_entity.pdbx_description
1 polymer ?
#
loop_
_entity_poly.entity_id
_entity_poly.type
_entity_poly.pdbx_seq_one_letter_code
_entity_poly.pdbx_strand_id
1 'polypeptide(L)'
;MANALLKPQFLIVCGLSAALVSCSGEGASSSGATRFVSIQPIQVCDDLGIFCADLATFEEATRKIWAQANLDVSFLAPNRLNASRFLSIDNQDEFAELSFAGGAGAFGRSPLSTRTSGPISMWFVESIFPSEGLETLGLGWIDQNGVLIDDDILTFNNGIGRLDTVAHEIGHNLGLTHEGLGAGGVNNLMTDGGFRNSPSSLDDINPDGARIDQLTDRQIDEARNSGFAGTAPASSVDSAPVEIPTTLPPLSAAPDALPWVPPPKVTPVTDLALLPEAAFAATAQAPEPIPNGPAMTLLTAVLLAGYLRWQPRGR
;
A
#
# COMPACT_ATOMS: atom_id res chain seq x y z
N MET A 1 66.95 -39.83 14.55
CA MET A 1 65.52 -40.07 14.82
C MET A 1 64.75 -39.02 14.02
N ALA A 2 64.15 -39.41 12.91
CA ALA A 2 63.42 -38.53 12.00
C ALA A 2 61.98 -39.07 11.90
N ASN A 3 61.01 -38.29 12.36
CA ASN A 3 59.59 -38.60 12.21
C ASN A 3 59.05 -37.84 11.00
N ALA A 4 58.69 -38.59 9.96
CA ALA A 4 58.02 -38.08 8.78
C ALA A 4 56.53 -37.89 9.07
N LEU A 5 56.03 -36.71 8.70
CA LEU A 5 54.65 -36.27 8.84
C LEU A 5 53.84 -36.81 7.64
N LEU A 6 52.93 -37.76 7.86
CA LEU A 6 51.98 -38.20 6.83
C LEU A 6 50.80 -37.21 6.73
N LYS A 7 50.53 -36.74 5.52
CA LYS A 7 49.42 -35.84 5.17
C LYS A 7 48.34 -36.68 4.45
N PRO A 8 47.10 -36.75 4.93
CA PRO A 8 46.02 -37.42 4.18
C PRO A 8 45.51 -36.50 3.07
N GLN A 9 45.47 -37.03 1.84
CA GLN A 9 44.78 -36.41 0.70
C GLN A 9 43.34 -36.92 0.67
N PHE A 10 42.37 -36.03 0.86
CA PHE A 10 40.96 -36.31 0.59
C PHE A 10 40.68 -36.02 -0.89
N LEU A 11 40.29 -37.05 -1.63
CA LEU A 11 39.73 -36.95 -2.98
C LEU A 11 38.22 -36.67 -2.87
N ILE A 12 37.81 -35.47 -3.26
CA ILE A 12 36.39 -35.10 -3.43
C ILE A 12 36.01 -35.46 -4.87
N VAL A 13 35.16 -36.48 -5.02
CA VAL A 13 34.52 -36.85 -6.29
C VAL A 13 33.19 -36.09 -6.35
N CYS A 14 33.15 -35.01 -7.12
CA CYS A 14 31.89 -34.33 -7.46
C CYS A 14 31.13 -35.13 -8.51
N GLY A 15 30.15 -35.93 -8.07
CA GLY A 15 29.12 -36.48 -8.95
C GLY A 15 28.04 -35.43 -9.20
N LEU A 16 28.06 -34.82 -10.38
CA LEU A 16 26.99 -33.94 -10.85
C LEU A 16 25.75 -34.81 -11.18
N SER A 17 24.80 -34.88 -10.24
CA SER A 17 23.46 -35.42 -10.52
C SER A 17 22.53 -34.26 -10.78
N ALA A 18 22.16 -34.05 -12.05
CA ALA A 18 21.09 -33.14 -12.42
C ALA A 18 19.75 -33.77 -12.04
N ALA A 19 19.27 -33.48 -10.84
CA ALA A 19 17.90 -33.78 -10.45
C ALA A 19 16.98 -32.74 -11.11
N LEU A 20 16.21 -33.16 -12.12
CA LEU A 20 15.07 -32.40 -12.62
C LEU A 20 13.98 -32.48 -11.54
N VAL A 21 14.01 -31.54 -10.59
CA VAL A 21 12.93 -31.33 -9.64
C VAL A 21 11.76 -30.73 -10.41
N SER A 22 10.79 -31.58 -10.73
CA SER A 22 9.48 -31.16 -11.20
C SER A 22 8.73 -30.58 -10.00
N CYS A 23 8.75 -29.26 -9.83
CA CYS A 23 7.93 -28.57 -8.85
C CYS A 23 6.45 -28.62 -9.27
N SER A 24 5.77 -29.72 -8.94
CA SER A 24 4.32 -29.78 -8.84
C SER A 24 3.91 -29.23 -7.48
N GLY A 25 4.14 -27.93 -7.28
CA GLY A 25 3.56 -27.19 -6.16
C GLY A 25 2.17 -26.75 -6.56
N GLU A 26 1.16 -27.45 -6.06
CA GLU A 26 -0.25 -27.05 -6.15
C GLU A 26 -0.49 -25.81 -5.27
N GLY A 27 0.05 -24.67 -5.70
CA GLY A 27 -0.49 -23.37 -5.35
C GLY A 27 -1.44 -23.00 -6.49
N ALA A 28 -2.74 -23.02 -6.22
CA ALA A 28 -3.75 -22.56 -7.18
C ALA A 28 -3.63 -21.04 -7.36
N SER A 29 -2.59 -20.57 -8.04
CA SER A 29 -2.57 -19.21 -8.55
C SER A 29 -3.77 -19.06 -9.49
N SER A 30 -4.61 -18.06 -9.24
CA SER A 30 -5.75 -17.74 -10.12
C SER A 30 -5.24 -17.68 -11.57
N SER A 31 -5.82 -18.50 -12.45
CA SER A 31 -5.45 -18.59 -13.87
C SER A 31 -5.88 -17.39 -14.71
N GLY A 32 -6.51 -16.38 -14.11
CA GLY A 32 -6.91 -15.15 -14.80
C GLY A 32 -5.72 -14.27 -15.15
N ALA A 33 -5.91 -13.32 -16.06
CA ALA A 33 -4.89 -12.32 -16.41
C ALA A 33 -4.43 -11.54 -15.17
N THR A 34 -3.14 -11.17 -15.14
CA THR A 34 -2.57 -10.34 -14.08
C THR A 34 -3.30 -9.00 -14.02
N ARG A 35 -3.67 -8.59 -12.81
CA ARG A 35 -4.26 -7.28 -12.52
C ARG A 35 -3.24 -6.42 -11.79
N PHE A 36 -3.43 -5.12 -11.84
CA PHE A 36 -2.49 -4.14 -11.32
C PHE A 36 -3.16 -3.31 -10.25
N VAL A 37 -2.48 -3.18 -9.12
CA VAL A 37 -2.85 -2.29 -8.02
C VAL A 37 -1.72 -1.29 -7.86
N SER A 38 -2.03 -0.01 -7.97
CA SER A 38 -1.07 1.07 -7.70
C SER A 38 -1.32 1.66 -6.33
N ILE A 39 -0.25 1.94 -5.60
CA ILE A 39 -0.28 2.60 -4.29
C ILE A 39 0.39 3.95 -4.44
N GLN A 40 -0.20 5.00 -3.86
CA GLN A 40 0.43 6.32 -3.68
C GLN A 40 0.89 6.42 -2.23
N PRO A 41 2.20 6.21 -1.94
CA PRO A 41 2.76 6.45 -0.63
C PRO A 41 2.74 7.95 -0.33
N ILE A 42 2.45 8.32 0.91
CA ILE A 42 2.41 9.70 1.39
C ILE A 42 3.16 9.72 2.72
N GLN A 43 4.33 10.32 2.74
CA GLN A 43 5.09 10.55 3.96
C GLN A 43 4.51 11.76 4.68
N VAL A 44 3.94 11.55 5.87
CA VAL A 44 3.50 12.67 6.70
C VAL A 44 4.69 13.21 7.48
N CYS A 45 4.79 14.53 7.53
CA CYS A 45 5.81 15.25 8.27
C CYS A 45 5.15 16.33 9.14
N ASP A 46 5.94 16.90 10.04
CA ASP A 46 5.60 18.14 10.71
C ASP A 46 5.38 19.29 9.70
N ASP A 47 4.81 20.40 10.17
CA ASP A 47 4.49 21.55 9.32
C ASP A 47 5.72 22.13 8.61
N LEU A 48 6.92 21.92 9.16
CA LEU A 48 8.19 22.37 8.59
C LEU A 48 8.81 21.35 7.61
N GLY A 49 8.29 20.12 7.56
CA GLY A 49 8.84 19.03 6.75
C GLY A 49 10.21 18.52 7.22
N ILE A 50 10.54 18.73 8.49
CA ILE A 50 11.81 18.36 9.13
C ILE A 50 11.71 16.98 9.77
N PHE A 51 10.65 16.75 10.55
CA PHE A 51 10.38 15.48 11.21
C PHE A 51 9.30 14.76 10.42
N CYS A 52 9.59 13.55 9.96
CA CYS A 52 8.70 12.78 9.11
C CYS A 52 8.59 11.37 9.64
N ALA A 53 7.41 10.77 9.44
CA ALA A 53 7.23 9.34 9.63
C ALA A 53 8.11 8.54 8.65
N ASP A 54 8.45 7.31 9.03
CA ASP A 54 9.26 6.42 8.21
C ASP A 54 8.42 5.76 7.11
N LEU A 55 9.00 5.66 5.90
CA LEU A 55 8.34 5.00 4.76
C LEU A 55 8.56 3.48 4.79
N ALA A 56 7.86 2.81 5.69
CA ALA A 56 7.93 1.35 5.88
C ALA A 56 7.00 0.59 4.92
N THR A 57 7.27 0.65 3.60
CA THR A 57 6.35 0.09 2.59
C THR A 57 6.31 -1.43 2.52
N PHE A 58 7.35 -2.13 3.01
CA PHE A 58 7.51 -3.59 2.92
C PHE A 58 7.12 -4.16 1.54
N GLU A 59 7.58 -3.52 0.46
CA GLU A 59 7.08 -3.78 -0.89
C GLU A 59 7.24 -5.23 -1.34
N GLU A 60 8.36 -5.87 -0.97
CA GLU A 60 8.64 -7.25 -1.37
C GLU A 60 7.68 -8.24 -0.70
N ALA A 61 7.42 -8.08 0.59
CA ALA A 61 6.41 -8.87 1.31
C ALA A 61 5.02 -8.64 0.73
N THR A 62 4.66 -7.36 0.50
CA THR A 62 3.37 -6.98 -0.08
C THR A 62 3.15 -7.60 -1.45
N ARG A 63 4.14 -7.51 -2.36
CA ARG A 63 4.06 -8.14 -3.69
C ARG A 63 3.97 -9.65 -3.59
N LYS A 64 4.73 -10.29 -2.70
CA LYS A 64 4.70 -11.74 -2.51
C LYS A 64 3.33 -12.22 -2.04
N ILE A 65 2.74 -11.54 -1.06
CA ILE A 65 1.40 -11.86 -0.56
C ILE A 65 0.36 -11.74 -1.68
N TRP A 66 0.35 -10.61 -2.40
CA TRP A 66 -0.65 -10.34 -3.43
C TRP A 66 -0.44 -11.11 -4.74
N ALA A 67 0.75 -11.69 -4.97
CA ALA A 67 1.00 -12.62 -6.06
C ALA A 67 0.12 -13.88 -6.00
N GLN A 68 -0.35 -14.27 -4.80
CA GLN A 68 -1.34 -15.35 -4.63
C GLN A 68 -2.61 -15.11 -5.44
N ALA A 69 -3.04 -13.84 -5.51
CA ALA A 69 -4.21 -13.39 -6.25
C ALA A 69 -3.88 -12.98 -7.71
N ASN A 70 -2.65 -13.22 -8.18
CA ASN A 70 -2.15 -12.71 -9.45
C ASN A 70 -2.42 -11.20 -9.63
N LEU A 71 -2.17 -10.44 -8.55
CA LEU A 71 -2.13 -8.98 -8.52
C LEU A 71 -0.66 -8.53 -8.51
N ASP A 72 -0.32 -7.62 -9.41
CA ASP A 72 0.96 -6.91 -9.41
C ASP A 72 0.79 -5.57 -8.68
N VAL A 73 1.44 -5.44 -7.53
CA VAL A 73 1.37 -4.25 -6.68
C VAL A 73 2.57 -3.36 -6.95
N SER A 74 2.30 -2.14 -7.40
CA SER A 74 3.30 -1.10 -7.67
C SER A 74 3.13 0.07 -6.71
N PHE A 75 4.25 0.50 -6.13
CA PHE A 75 4.31 1.71 -5.31
C PHE A 75 4.78 2.85 -6.21
N LEU A 76 3.99 3.92 -6.28
CA LEU A 76 4.36 5.15 -6.99
C LEU A 76 5.43 5.91 -6.19
N ALA A 77 6.01 6.94 -6.81
CA ALA A 77 6.89 7.85 -6.09
C ALA A 77 6.15 8.46 -4.88
N PRO A 78 6.74 8.43 -3.67
CA PRO A 78 6.09 8.99 -2.49
C PRO A 78 5.80 10.49 -2.63
N ASN A 79 4.62 10.90 -2.20
CA ASN A 79 4.30 12.30 -1.95
C ASN A 79 4.65 12.65 -0.50
N ARG A 80 4.73 13.94 -0.21
CA ARG A 80 4.93 14.45 1.14
C ARG A 80 3.77 15.32 1.56
N LEU A 81 3.32 15.14 2.81
CA LEU A 81 2.33 15.97 3.46
C LEU A 81 2.95 16.61 4.71
N ASN A 82 3.23 17.91 4.66
CA ASN A 82 3.70 18.66 5.83
C ASN A 82 2.47 19.13 6.63
N ALA A 83 2.10 18.38 7.65
CA ALA A 83 0.96 18.67 8.51
C ALA A 83 1.14 17.95 9.86
N SER A 84 1.65 18.66 10.86
CA SER A 84 1.90 18.11 12.21
C SER A 84 0.67 17.45 12.82
N ARG A 85 -0.53 17.97 12.52
CA ARG A 85 -1.80 17.38 12.97
C ARG A 85 -2.02 15.94 12.49
N PHE A 86 -1.51 15.58 11.32
CA PHE A 86 -1.68 14.23 10.78
C PHE A 86 -0.47 13.33 11.01
N LEU A 87 0.58 13.85 11.66
CA LEU A 87 1.74 13.04 11.99
C LEU A 87 1.42 12.02 13.08
N SER A 88 0.49 12.32 13.98
CA SER A 88 -0.12 11.38 14.91
C SER A 88 -1.63 11.45 14.73
N ILE A 89 -2.29 10.31 14.50
CA ILE A 89 -3.72 10.24 14.24
C ILE A 89 -4.45 9.91 15.54
N ASP A 90 -5.15 10.89 16.11
CA ASP A 90 -5.72 10.75 17.47
C ASP A 90 -7.11 10.12 17.48
N ASN A 91 -7.78 10.05 16.33
CA ASN A 91 -9.12 9.50 16.21
C ASN A 91 -9.49 9.16 14.75
N GLN A 92 -10.63 8.48 14.60
CA GLN A 92 -11.13 8.05 13.30
C GLN A 92 -11.59 9.20 12.38
N ASP A 93 -12.00 10.35 12.94
CA ASP A 93 -12.44 11.50 12.13
C ASP A 93 -11.27 12.11 11.36
N GLU A 94 -10.06 12.11 11.94
CA GLU A 94 -8.84 12.57 11.24
C GLU A 94 -8.46 11.65 10.08
N PHE A 95 -8.58 10.34 10.27
CA PHE A 95 -8.38 9.40 9.17
C PHE A 95 -9.44 9.58 8.07
N ALA A 96 -10.69 9.82 8.46
CA ALA A 96 -11.76 10.12 7.51
C ALA A 96 -11.51 11.44 6.75
N GLU A 97 -10.96 12.46 7.41
CA GLU A 97 -10.57 13.72 6.78
C GLU A 97 -9.48 13.49 5.71
N LEU A 98 -8.40 12.80 6.07
CA LEU A 98 -7.33 12.43 5.14
C LEU A 98 -7.85 11.63 3.93
N SER A 99 -8.82 10.75 4.14
CA SER A 99 -9.32 9.86 3.10
C SER A 99 -10.35 10.53 2.19
N PHE A 100 -11.22 11.39 2.73
CA PHE A 100 -12.45 11.84 2.02
C PHE A 100 -12.61 13.35 1.90
N ALA A 101 -11.95 14.15 2.73
CA ALA A 101 -12.09 15.60 2.64
C ALA A 101 -11.25 16.18 1.50
N GLY A 102 -11.63 17.38 1.05
CA GLY A 102 -10.94 18.09 -0.03
C GLY A 102 -11.19 17.50 -1.44
N GLY A 103 -10.48 18.03 -2.42
CA GLY A 103 -10.58 17.61 -3.82
C GLY A 103 -9.58 16.52 -4.21
N ALA A 104 -9.53 16.25 -5.51
CA ALA A 104 -8.48 15.42 -6.11
C ALA A 104 -7.09 15.97 -5.75
N GLY A 105 -6.18 15.09 -5.32
CA GLY A 105 -4.83 15.47 -4.90
C GLY A 105 -4.70 16.10 -3.51
N ALA A 106 -5.80 16.38 -2.80
CA ALA A 106 -5.69 16.89 -1.43
C ALA A 106 -4.99 15.87 -0.52
N PHE A 107 -4.31 16.36 0.52
CA PHE A 107 -3.54 15.56 1.48
C PHE A 107 -2.47 14.63 0.85
N GLY A 108 -1.93 15.01 -0.32
CA GLY A 108 -0.89 14.24 -1.00
C GLY A 108 -1.42 13.03 -1.79
N ARG A 109 -2.73 12.84 -1.90
CA ARG A 109 -3.32 11.78 -2.71
C ARG A 109 -2.95 11.92 -4.19
N SER A 110 -3.12 10.86 -4.98
CA SER A 110 -3.05 11.01 -6.43
C SER A 110 -4.29 11.75 -6.93
N PRO A 111 -4.19 12.67 -7.90
CA PRO A 111 -5.37 13.28 -8.52
C PRO A 111 -6.22 12.27 -9.31
N LEU A 112 -5.69 11.07 -9.57
CA LEU A 112 -6.41 9.96 -10.21
C LEU A 112 -7.09 9.02 -9.21
N SER A 113 -6.83 9.20 -7.91
CA SER A 113 -7.48 8.42 -6.86
C SER A 113 -8.95 8.83 -6.75
N THR A 114 -9.84 7.85 -6.81
CA THR A 114 -11.24 8.01 -6.40
C THR A 114 -11.49 7.17 -5.15
N ARG A 115 -12.72 7.24 -4.62
CA ARG A 115 -13.15 6.43 -3.48
C ARG A 115 -13.02 4.92 -3.71
N THR A 116 -13.14 4.46 -4.96
CA THR A 116 -13.23 3.02 -5.29
C THR A 116 -12.36 2.61 -6.47
N SER A 117 -11.43 3.47 -6.92
CA SER A 117 -10.52 3.18 -8.04
C SER A 117 -9.29 4.08 -8.06
N GLY A 118 -8.35 3.78 -8.96
CA GLY A 118 -7.10 4.51 -9.10
C GLY A 118 -6.07 4.10 -8.06
N PRO A 119 -5.02 4.91 -7.81
CA PRO A 119 -4.04 4.60 -6.78
C PRO A 119 -4.66 4.61 -5.38
N ILE A 120 -4.35 3.60 -4.57
CA ILE A 120 -4.71 3.57 -3.14
C ILE A 120 -3.81 4.56 -2.41
N SER A 121 -4.38 5.47 -1.64
CA SER A 121 -3.67 6.47 -0.85
C SER A 121 -3.22 5.85 0.47
N MET A 122 -1.93 5.94 0.76
CA MET A 122 -1.33 5.32 1.93
C MET A 122 -0.48 6.34 2.68
N TRP A 123 -0.94 6.77 3.85
CA TRP A 123 -0.21 7.71 4.70
C TRP A 123 0.62 6.95 5.73
N PHE A 124 1.90 7.29 5.80
CA PHE A 124 2.81 6.85 6.86
C PHE A 124 2.81 7.93 7.93
N VAL A 125 2.52 7.53 9.17
CA VAL A 125 2.33 8.39 10.33
C VAL A 125 3.16 7.85 11.51
N GLU A 126 3.50 8.71 12.46
CA GLU A 126 4.28 8.33 13.66
C GLU A 126 3.46 7.48 14.63
N SER A 127 2.15 7.75 14.75
CA SER A 127 1.27 6.92 15.59
C SER A 127 -0.19 6.94 15.14
N ILE A 128 -0.91 5.86 15.44
CA ILE A 128 -2.36 5.72 15.28
C ILE A 128 -3.00 5.47 16.64
N PHE A 129 -4.14 6.12 16.90
CA PHE A 129 -4.92 5.92 18.12
C PHE A 129 -5.20 4.43 18.39
N PRO A 130 -5.13 3.99 19.66
CA PRO A 130 -5.38 2.59 19.99
C PRO A 130 -6.86 2.24 19.79
N SER A 131 -7.12 1.11 19.14
CA SER A 131 -8.46 0.53 19.03
C SER A 131 -8.65 -0.52 20.14
N GLU A 132 -9.75 -0.41 20.89
CA GLU A 132 -10.09 -1.34 21.99
C GLU A 132 -9.00 -1.51 23.08
N GLY A 133 -8.12 -0.51 23.22
CA GLY A 133 -6.99 -0.54 24.15
C GLY A 133 -5.80 -1.38 23.65
N LEU A 134 -5.81 -1.78 22.39
CA LEU A 134 -4.69 -2.43 21.71
C LEU A 134 -4.00 -1.44 20.76
N GLU A 135 -2.69 -1.65 20.60
CA GLU A 135 -1.86 -0.94 19.64
C GLU A 135 -2.36 -1.20 18.22
N THR A 136 -2.46 -0.13 17.43
CA THR A 136 -3.00 -0.17 16.06
C THR A 136 -1.88 0.17 15.10
N LEU A 137 -1.41 -0.84 14.37
CA LEU A 137 -0.23 -0.74 13.50
C LEU A 137 -0.57 -0.33 12.05
N GLY A 138 -1.85 -0.41 11.71
CA GLY A 138 -2.39 0.00 10.43
C GLY A 138 -3.90 0.14 10.51
N LEU A 139 -4.45 0.96 9.61
CA LEU A 139 -5.90 1.08 9.41
C LEU A 139 -6.20 1.21 7.92
N GLY A 140 -7.09 0.37 7.43
CA GLY A 140 -7.63 0.44 6.08
C GLY A 140 -9.14 0.63 6.10
N TRP A 141 -9.66 1.31 5.09
CA TRP A 141 -11.11 1.34 4.86
C TRP A 141 -11.55 0.36 3.77
N ILE A 142 -12.81 -0.05 3.84
CA ILE A 142 -13.51 -0.77 2.77
C ILE A 142 -14.37 0.22 1.99
N ASP A 143 -14.42 0.08 0.66
CA ASP A 143 -15.18 0.95 -0.26
C ASP A 143 -14.83 2.43 -0.13
N GLN A 144 -13.59 2.68 0.27
CA GLN A 144 -13.08 3.95 0.72
C GLN A 144 -11.58 3.90 0.53
N ASN A 145 -11.03 4.84 -0.24
CA ASN A 145 -9.62 4.87 -0.60
C ASN A 145 -8.79 5.46 0.53
N GLY A 146 -8.18 4.62 1.34
CA GLY A 146 -7.27 5.07 2.38
C GLY A 146 -6.65 3.95 3.21
N VAL A 147 -5.37 4.11 3.49
CA VAL A 147 -4.57 3.29 4.42
C VAL A 147 -3.72 4.20 5.30
N LEU A 148 -3.71 3.97 6.60
CA LEU A 148 -2.70 4.48 7.54
C LEU A 148 -1.74 3.36 7.90
N ILE A 149 -0.46 3.71 8.01
CA ILE A 149 0.61 2.84 8.49
C ILE A 149 1.36 3.57 9.60
N ASP A 150 1.48 2.89 10.74
CA ASP A 150 2.19 3.38 11.92
C ASP A 150 3.71 3.06 11.83
N ASP A 151 4.59 3.93 12.32
CA ASP A 151 6.03 3.69 12.35
C ASP A 151 6.43 2.50 13.25
N ASP A 152 5.61 2.17 14.25
CA ASP A 152 5.87 1.04 15.16
C ASP A 152 5.88 -0.32 14.43
N ILE A 153 5.39 -0.38 13.18
CA ILE A 153 5.58 -1.58 12.36
C ILE A 153 7.05 -1.91 12.09
N LEU A 154 7.97 -0.97 12.22
CA LEU A 154 9.41 -1.21 12.04
C LEU A 154 10.07 -1.86 13.25
N THR A 155 9.59 -1.55 14.45
CA THR A 155 10.20 -2.02 15.71
C THR A 155 9.66 -3.37 16.16
N PHE A 156 8.53 -3.80 15.59
CA PHE A 156 7.90 -5.08 15.88
C PHE A 156 8.86 -6.28 15.73
N ASN A 157 8.65 -7.31 16.57
CA ASN A 157 9.43 -8.55 16.57
C ASN A 157 10.95 -8.29 16.62
N ASN A 158 11.38 -7.44 17.55
CA ASN A 158 12.78 -7.05 17.75
C ASN A 158 13.40 -6.35 16.52
N GLY A 159 12.63 -5.50 15.83
CA GLY A 159 13.09 -4.73 14.68
C GLY A 159 13.06 -5.47 13.34
N ILE A 160 12.47 -6.66 13.29
CA ILE A 160 12.20 -7.36 12.01
C ILE A 160 11.05 -6.67 11.26
N GLY A 161 10.10 -6.16 12.03
CA GLY A 161 8.92 -5.45 11.57
C GLY A 161 7.69 -6.32 11.32
N ARG A 162 6.53 -5.69 11.12
CA ARG A 162 5.28 -6.32 10.67
C ARG A 162 5.18 -6.34 9.15
N LEU A 163 5.90 -7.27 8.53
CA LEU A 163 6.01 -7.36 7.07
C LEU A 163 4.65 -7.46 6.34
N ASP A 164 3.63 -7.97 7.02
CA ASP A 164 2.29 -8.25 6.49
C ASP A 164 1.31 -7.08 6.59
N THR A 165 1.60 -6.04 7.37
CA THR A 165 0.61 -5.02 7.75
C THR A 165 0.19 -4.19 6.54
N VAL A 166 1.14 -3.76 5.71
CA VAL A 166 0.83 -3.01 4.48
C VAL A 166 -0.09 -3.81 3.56
N ALA A 167 0.17 -5.11 3.37
CA ALA A 167 -0.67 -5.97 2.55
C ALA A 167 -2.07 -6.17 3.15
N HIS A 168 -2.15 -6.32 4.48
CA HIS A 168 -3.40 -6.43 5.22
C HIS A 168 -4.30 -5.21 5.01
N GLU A 169 -3.75 -3.99 5.19
CA GLU A 169 -4.54 -2.77 5.04
C GLU A 169 -4.95 -2.48 3.59
N ILE A 170 -4.11 -2.86 2.61
CA ILE A 170 -4.51 -2.87 1.19
C ILE A 170 -5.69 -3.83 0.99
N GLY A 171 -5.73 -4.97 1.69
CA GLY A 171 -6.81 -5.94 1.62
C GLY A 171 -8.17 -5.34 1.94
N HIS A 172 -8.26 -4.44 2.92
CA HIS A 172 -9.48 -3.70 3.21
C HIS A 172 -9.95 -2.84 2.03
N ASN A 173 -9.04 -2.11 1.39
CA ASN A 173 -9.38 -1.32 0.19
C ASN A 173 -9.83 -2.22 -0.98
N LEU A 174 -9.36 -3.46 -1.02
CA LEU A 174 -9.74 -4.49 -1.98
C LEU A 174 -11.03 -5.25 -1.61
N GLY A 175 -11.76 -4.83 -0.57
CA GLY A 175 -13.06 -5.40 -0.18
C GLY A 175 -13.00 -6.49 0.88
N LEU A 176 -11.82 -6.78 1.43
CA LEU A 176 -11.65 -7.88 2.39
C LEU A 176 -11.92 -7.43 3.83
N THR A 177 -12.47 -8.33 4.64
CA THR A 177 -12.81 -8.11 6.06
C THR A 177 -12.17 -9.18 6.93
N HIS A 178 -12.13 -8.97 8.25
CA HIS A 178 -11.59 -9.95 9.20
C HIS A 178 -12.48 -11.17 9.43
N GLU A 179 -13.78 -11.07 9.13
CA GLU A 179 -14.77 -12.14 9.36
C GLU A 179 -15.38 -12.69 8.07
N GLY A 180 -15.19 -12.00 6.94
CA GLY A 180 -15.77 -12.36 5.66
C GLY A 180 -14.89 -13.28 4.82
N LEU A 181 -15.50 -13.87 3.79
CA LEU A 181 -14.81 -14.57 2.70
C LEU A 181 -13.84 -15.70 3.14
N GLY A 182 -14.01 -16.25 4.35
CA GLY A 182 -13.17 -17.32 4.88
C GLY A 182 -11.94 -16.84 5.67
N ALA A 183 -11.92 -15.58 6.12
CA ALA A 183 -10.97 -15.07 7.10
C ALA A 183 -11.16 -15.74 8.50
N GLY A 184 -10.23 -15.48 9.42
CA GLY A 184 -10.28 -15.93 10.81
C GLY A 184 -9.32 -17.08 11.17
N GLY A 185 -8.66 -17.69 10.18
CA GLY A 185 -7.57 -18.64 10.43
C GLY A 185 -6.28 -17.94 10.82
N VAL A 186 -5.50 -18.48 11.75
CA VAL A 186 -4.27 -17.82 12.26
C VAL A 186 -3.21 -17.54 11.18
N ASN A 187 -3.25 -18.24 10.04
CA ASN A 187 -2.34 -18.00 8.90
C ASN A 187 -3.00 -17.21 7.76
N ASN A 188 -4.25 -16.76 7.91
CA ASN A 188 -4.92 -15.97 6.88
C ASN A 188 -4.48 -14.50 7.00
N LEU A 189 -4.16 -13.87 5.86
CA LEU A 189 -3.74 -12.47 5.82
C LEU A 189 -4.73 -11.56 6.54
N MET A 190 -6.03 -11.76 6.30
CA MET A 190 -7.08 -10.88 6.79
C MET A 190 -7.54 -11.22 8.21
N THR A 191 -6.95 -12.19 8.89
CA THR A 191 -7.25 -12.38 10.31
C THR A 191 -6.75 -11.18 11.10
N ASP A 192 -7.54 -10.76 12.09
CA ASP A 192 -7.21 -9.65 12.99
C ASP A 192 -5.78 -9.81 13.57
N GLY A 193 -5.07 -8.68 13.67
CA GLY A 193 -3.67 -8.60 14.07
C GLY A 193 -3.35 -9.25 15.41
N GLY A 194 -4.30 -9.28 16.35
CA GLY A 194 -4.15 -9.91 17.67
C GLY A 194 -4.24 -11.44 17.66
N PHE A 195 -4.72 -12.02 16.55
CA PHE A 195 -4.98 -13.47 16.44
C PHE A 195 -4.21 -14.15 15.30
N ARG A 196 -3.67 -13.38 14.34
CA ARG A 196 -2.87 -13.93 13.25
C ARG A 196 -1.41 -14.15 13.66
N ASN A 197 -0.80 -15.17 13.06
CA ASN A 197 0.64 -15.29 13.00
C ASN A 197 1.17 -14.25 12.03
N SER A 198 2.30 -13.62 12.37
CA SER A 198 3.00 -12.72 11.44
C SER A 198 4.30 -13.38 10.97
N PRO A 199 4.66 -13.21 9.68
CA PRO A 199 5.88 -13.76 9.13
C PRO A 199 7.10 -13.10 9.79
N SER A 200 8.15 -13.90 10.04
CA SER A 200 9.44 -13.40 10.55
C SER A 200 10.45 -13.15 9.43
N SER A 201 10.14 -13.61 8.23
CA SER A 201 10.93 -13.46 7.02
C SER A 201 10.04 -13.58 5.78
N LEU A 202 10.56 -13.19 4.62
CA LEU A 202 9.86 -13.40 3.35
C LEU A 202 9.61 -14.88 3.06
N ASP A 203 10.46 -15.79 3.53
CA ASP A 203 10.32 -17.23 3.29
C ASP A 203 9.14 -17.84 4.06
N ASP A 204 8.63 -17.17 5.10
CA ASP A 204 7.45 -17.61 5.84
C ASP A 204 6.15 -17.34 5.10
N ILE A 205 6.15 -16.40 4.15
CA ILE A 205 4.97 -15.97 3.39
C ILE A 205 4.59 -17.04 2.35
N ASN A 206 3.31 -17.40 2.30
CA ASN A 206 2.74 -18.35 1.34
C ASN A 206 3.10 -17.97 -0.12
N PRO A 207 3.51 -18.93 -0.98
CA PRO A 207 3.41 -20.40 -0.85
C PRO A 207 4.57 -21.10 -0.12
N ASP A 208 5.56 -20.34 0.35
CA ASP A 208 6.81 -20.87 0.89
C ASP A 208 6.73 -21.15 2.40
N GLY A 209 7.79 -21.79 2.93
CA GLY A 209 8.06 -21.94 4.36
C GLY A 209 6.84 -22.29 5.22
N ALA A 210 6.60 -21.45 6.25
CA ALA A 210 5.51 -21.61 7.21
C ALA A 210 4.11 -21.35 6.61
N ARG A 211 4.03 -20.83 5.39
CA ARG A 211 2.80 -20.50 4.66
C ARG A 211 1.86 -19.61 5.46
N ILE A 212 2.40 -18.52 5.97
CA ILE A 212 1.66 -17.43 6.63
C ILE A 212 1.10 -16.48 5.54
N ASP A 213 0.13 -15.64 5.91
CA ASP A 213 -0.53 -14.65 5.03
C ASP A 213 -1.24 -15.26 3.82
N GLN A 214 -1.92 -16.39 4.04
CA GLN A 214 -2.72 -17.07 3.04
C GLN A 214 -3.96 -16.24 2.68
N LEU A 215 -4.31 -16.24 1.39
CA LEU A 215 -5.62 -15.82 0.90
C LEU A 215 -6.48 -17.04 0.53
N THR A 216 -7.77 -16.99 0.83
CA THR A 216 -8.74 -17.97 0.32
C THR A 216 -9.10 -17.65 -1.14
N ASP A 217 -9.61 -18.64 -1.88
CA ASP A 217 -10.10 -18.42 -3.24
C ASP A 217 -11.16 -17.29 -3.31
N ARG A 218 -12.03 -17.20 -2.31
CA ARG A 218 -13.04 -16.14 -2.22
C ARG A 218 -12.45 -14.76 -1.98
N GLN A 219 -11.40 -14.65 -1.17
CA GLN A 219 -10.68 -13.39 -0.98
C GLN A 219 -9.93 -13.00 -2.25
N ILE A 220 -9.32 -13.97 -2.94
CA ILE A 220 -8.65 -13.76 -4.23
C ILE A 220 -9.66 -13.21 -5.25
N ASP A 221 -10.82 -13.83 -5.38
CA ASP A 221 -11.86 -13.40 -6.32
C ASP A 221 -12.36 -11.98 -6.00
N GLU A 222 -12.65 -11.67 -4.73
CA GLU A 222 -13.09 -10.34 -4.30
C GLU A 222 -12.03 -9.27 -4.63
N ALA A 223 -10.78 -9.51 -4.21
CA ALA A 223 -9.70 -8.56 -4.41
C ALA A 223 -9.44 -8.28 -5.90
N ARG A 224 -9.55 -9.31 -6.75
CA ARG A 224 -9.41 -9.17 -8.21
C ARG A 224 -10.58 -8.46 -8.89
N ASN A 225 -11.76 -8.46 -8.27
CA ASN A 225 -12.96 -7.79 -8.76
C ASN A 225 -13.09 -6.35 -8.26
N SER A 226 -12.25 -5.93 -7.30
CA SER A 226 -12.20 -4.57 -6.80
C SER A 226 -11.93 -3.55 -7.92
N GLY A 227 -12.52 -2.36 -7.80
CA GLY A 227 -12.28 -1.24 -8.72
C GLY A 227 -10.85 -0.68 -8.65
N PHE A 228 -10.06 -1.05 -7.64
CA PHE A 228 -8.63 -0.75 -7.55
C PHE A 228 -7.75 -1.74 -8.33
N ALA A 229 -8.25 -2.92 -8.68
CA ALA A 229 -7.53 -3.94 -9.45
C ALA A 229 -7.77 -3.77 -10.96
N GLY A 230 -6.96 -2.90 -11.58
CA GLY A 230 -7.04 -2.62 -13.02
C GLY A 230 -6.45 -3.73 -13.89
N THR A 231 -6.82 -3.76 -15.17
CA THR A 231 -5.95 -4.41 -16.17
C THR A 231 -4.72 -3.54 -16.41
N ALA A 232 -3.59 -4.11 -16.83
CA ALA A 232 -2.42 -3.33 -17.22
C ALA A 232 -2.87 -2.23 -18.20
N PRO A 233 -2.39 -0.99 -18.06
CA PRO A 233 -2.52 -0.04 -19.16
C PRO A 233 -1.94 -0.74 -20.39
N ALA A 234 -2.72 -0.84 -21.46
CA ALA A 234 -2.26 -1.49 -22.68
C ALA A 234 -0.93 -0.83 -23.06
N SER A 235 0.17 -1.58 -22.96
CA SER A 235 1.48 -1.09 -23.36
C SER A 235 1.30 -0.54 -24.77
N SER A 236 1.47 0.76 -24.94
CA SER A 236 1.24 1.46 -26.21
C SER A 236 2.38 1.18 -27.20
N VAL A 237 2.71 -0.10 -27.36
CA VAL A 237 3.81 -0.63 -28.20
C VAL A 237 3.51 -0.44 -29.69
N ASP A 238 2.28 -0.05 -30.05
CA ASP A 238 1.92 0.35 -31.41
C ASP A 238 2.24 1.81 -31.76
N SER A 239 3.01 2.51 -30.91
CA SER A 239 3.78 3.63 -31.43
C SER A 239 4.88 3.04 -32.31
N ALA A 240 4.53 2.78 -33.58
CA ALA A 240 5.50 2.49 -34.63
C ALA A 240 6.67 3.46 -34.43
N PRO A 241 7.93 2.97 -34.44
CA PRO A 241 9.07 3.83 -34.24
C PRO A 241 8.89 5.03 -35.16
N VAL A 242 8.79 6.23 -34.57
CA VAL A 242 8.78 7.47 -35.34
C VAL A 242 10.05 7.38 -36.17
N GLU A 243 9.92 7.09 -37.47
CA GLU A 243 11.03 7.11 -38.39
C GLU A 243 11.60 8.51 -38.28
N ILE A 244 12.75 8.63 -37.62
CA ILE A 244 13.49 9.88 -37.57
C ILE A 244 13.77 10.19 -39.03
N PRO A 245 13.25 11.32 -39.58
CA PRO A 245 13.49 11.66 -40.97
C PRO A 245 15.01 11.73 -41.18
N THR A 246 15.56 10.77 -41.93
CA THR A 246 16.99 10.72 -42.28
C THR A 246 17.34 11.71 -43.39
N THR A 247 16.35 12.44 -43.89
CA THR A 247 16.56 13.57 -44.80
C THR A 247 16.82 14.83 -43.98
N LEU A 248 18.10 15.16 -43.80
CA LEU A 248 18.50 16.52 -43.44
C LEU A 248 17.89 17.46 -44.50
N PRO A 249 17.11 18.48 -44.10
CA PRO A 249 16.64 19.48 -45.05
C PRO A 249 17.87 20.13 -45.71
N PRO A 250 17.84 20.38 -47.04
CA PRO A 250 18.91 21.10 -47.69
C PRO A 250 19.07 22.46 -47.00
N LEU A 251 20.31 22.83 -46.63
CA LEU A 251 20.66 24.18 -46.20
C LEU A 251 20.34 25.14 -47.37
N SER A 252 19.12 25.64 -47.40
CA SER A 252 18.74 26.79 -48.21
C SER A 252 19.38 28.02 -47.58
N ALA A 253 19.85 28.91 -48.46
CA ALA A 253 20.63 30.10 -48.18
C ALA A 253 20.14 30.92 -46.96
N ALA A 254 21.13 31.49 -46.27
CA ALA A 254 20.97 32.36 -45.12
C ALA A 254 19.82 33.37 -45.31
N PRO A 255 18.81 33.37 -44.43
CA PRO A 255 17.89 34.50 -44.38
C PRO A 255 18.67 35.73 -43.87
N ASP A 256 18.44 36.84 -44.56
CA ASP A 256 18.89 38.17 -44.16
C ASP A 256 18.70 38.38 -42.66
N ALA A 257 19.70 39.04 -42.06
CA ALA A 257 19.75 39.38 -40.64
C ALA A 257 18.40 39.89 -40.14
N LEU A 258 17.73 39.07 -39.33
CA LEU A 258 16.54 39.48 -38.61
C LEU A 258 16.90 40.70 -37.74
N PRO A 259 16.05 41.73 -37.70
CA PRO A 259 16.30 42.88 -36.85
C PRO A 259 16.45 42.43 -35.40
N TRP A 260 17.52 42.88 -34.76
CA TRP A 260 17.75 42.69 -33.33
C TRP A 260 16.53 43.17 -32.54
N VAL A 261 15.76 42.23 -32.02
CA VAL A 261 14.72 42.50 -31.02
C VAL A 261 15.42 42.42 -29.66
N PRO A 262 15.50 43.52 -28.88
CA PRO A 262 16.06 43.46 -27.54
C PRO A 262 15.25 42.44 -26.72
N PRO A 263 15.93 41.59 -25.93
CA PRO A 263 15.24 40.61 -25.11
C PRO A 263 14.24 41.34 -24.19
N PRO A 264 13.01 40.82 -24.04
CA PRO A 264 12.08 41.38 -23.06
C PRO A 264 12.78 41.40 -21.71
N LYS A 265 12.69 42.54 -21.01
CA LYS A 265 13.14 42.67 -19.62
C LYS A 265 12.55 41.50 -18.84
N VAL A 266 13.40 40.55 -18.45
CA VAL A 266 13.05 39.51 -17.49
C VAL A 266 12.81 40.25 -16.19
N THR A 267 11.54 40.48 -15.85
CA THR A 267 11.17 40.80 -14.48
C THR A 267 11.69 39.64 -13.62
N PRO A 268 12.49 39.91 -12.58
CA PRO A 268 12.95 38.86 -11.69
C PRO A 268 11.71 38.13 -11.17
N VAL A 269 11.71 36.81 -11.35
CA VAL A 269 10.78 35.93 -10.64
C VAL A 269 11.07 36.19 -9.17
N THR A 270 10.22 37.01 -8.58
CA THR A 270 10.21 37.19 -7.14
C THR A 270 9.70 35.87 -6.61
N ASP A 271 10.44 35.29 -5.68
CA ASP A 271 10.08 34.07 -4.96
C ASP A 271 8.58 34.02 -4.72
N LEU A 272 7.97 32.89 -5.06
CA LEU A 272 6.62 32.54 -4.67
C LEU A 272 6.63 32.31 -3.16
N ALA A 273 6.74 33.41 -2.42
CA ALA A 273 6.53 33.45 -0.99
C ALA A 273 5.10 32.97 -0.73
N LEU A 274 5.01 32.02 0.21
CA LEU A 274 3.81 31.61 0.92
C LEU A 274 2.85 32.80 1.08
N LEU A 275 1.78 32.80 0.30
CA LEU A 275 0.63 33.64 0.58
C LEU A 275 -0.18 32.96 1.69
N PRO A 276 -0.54 33.67 2.77
CA PRO A 276 -1.36 33.14 3.83
C PRO A 276 -2.77 32.85 3.29
N GLU A 277 -3.34 31.76 3.80
CA GLU A 277 -4.71 31.27 3.62
C GLU A 277 -5.69 32.34 3.12
N ALA A 278 -6.04 32.23 1.84
CA ALA A 278 -7.27 32.83 1.37
C ALA A 278 -8.42 32.02 1.98
N ALA A 279 -9.09 32.64 2.95
CA ALA A 279 -10.34 32.19 3.50
C ALA A 279 -11.29 31.78 2.37
N PHE A 280 -11.50 30.47 2.21
CA PHE A 280 -12.68 29.98 1.52
C PHE A 280 -13.87 30.35 2.38
N ALA A 281 -14.56 31.43 1.99
CA ALA A 281 -15.91 31.69 2.42
C ALA A 281 -16.75 30.50 1.96
N ALA A 282 -16.95 29.55 2.88
CA ALA A 282 -17.92 28.49 2.73
C ALA A 282 -19.27 29.12 2.40
N THR A 283 -19.83 28.78 1.25
CA THR A 283 -21.27 28.83 1.09
C THR A 283 -21.82 27.86 2.14
N ALA A 284 -22.47 28.42 3.16
CA ALA A 284 -23.09 27.67 4.23
C ALA A 284 -24.26 26.86 3.66
N GLN A 285 -23.95 25.72 3.05
CA GLN A 285 -24.90 24.66 2.85
C GLN A 285 -24.72 23.73 4.05
N ALA A 286 -25.74 23.71 4.91
CA ALA A 286 -25.76 22.82 6.07
C ALA A 286 -25.47 21.38 5.59
N PRO A 287 -24.62 20.61 6.30
CA PRO A 287 -24.35 19.23 5.93
C PRO A 287 -25.67 18.48 5.82
N GLU A 288 -25.92 17.89 4.64
CA GLU A 288 -27.02 16.94 4.54
C GLU A 288 -26.75 15.79 5.52
N PRO A 289 -27.72 15.42 6.36
CA PRO A 289 -27.56 14.31 7.28
C PRO A 289 -27.26 13.05 6.48
N ILE A 290 -26.12 12.42 6.77
CA ILE A 290 -25.78 11.10 6.27
C ILE A 290 -26.96 10.18 6.60
N PRO A 291 -27.55 9.46 5.63
CA PRO A 291 -28.58 8.49 5.92
C PRO A 291 -28.00 7.43 6.84
N ASN A 292 -28.41 7.47 8.10
CA ASN A 292 -28.11 6.42 9.07
C ASN A 292 -28.46 5.08 8.42
N GLY A 293 -27.47 4.19 8.28
CA GLY A 293 -27.72 2.78 8.05
C GLY A 293 -28.70 2.23 9.09
N PRO A 294 -29.33 1.07 8.83
CA PRO A 294 -30.43 0.57 9.66
C PRO A 294 -30.02 0.54 11.14
N ALA A 295 -30.68 1.38 11.93
CA ALA A 295 -30.43 1.51 13.35
C ALA A 295 -30.52 0.13 14.01
N MET A 296 -29.42 -0.32 14.60
CA MET A 296 -29.41 -1.51 15.45
C MET A 296 -30.39 -1.25 16.61
N THR A 297 -31.53 -1.91 16.59
CA THR A 297 -32.56 -1.67 17.61
C THR A 297 -32.02 -1.98 19.00
N LEU A 298 -32.51 -1.28 20.02
CA LEU A 298 -32.14 -1.50 21.43
C LEU A 298 -32.30 -2.99 21.84
N LEU A 299 -33.18 -3.72 21.17
CA LEU A 299 -33.40 -5.15 21.36
C LEU A 299 -32.18 -6.00 20.97
N THR A 300 -31.48 -5.62 19.89
CA THR A 300 -30.27 -6.29 19.40
C THR A 300 -29.08 -6.06 20.32
N ALA A 301 -28.95 -4.83 20.85
CA ALA A 301 -27.90 -4.48 21.82
C ALA A 301 -28.07 -5.22 23.16
N VAL A 302 -29.31 -5.40 23.63
CA VAL A 302 -29.61 -6.14 24.87
C VAL A 302 -29.39 -7.64 24.69
N LEU A 303 -29.66 -8.20 23.51
CA LEU A 303 -29.37 -9.61 23.19
C LEU A 303 -27.86 -9.90 23.14
N LEU A 304 -27.04 -8.99 22.60
CA LEU A 304 -25.58 -9.13 22.62
C LEU A 304 -24.99 -9.04 24.04
N ALA A 305 -25.47 -8.09 24.85
CA ALA A 305 -25.02 -7.94 26.24
C ALA A 305 -25.43 -9.13 27.13
N GLY A 306 -26.56 -9.77 26.84
CA GLY A 306 -26.99 -11.01 27.49
C GLY A 306 -26.12 -12.21 27.13
N TYR A 307 -25.70 -12.32 25.86
CA TYR A 307 -24.89 -13.43 25.36
C TYR A 307 -23.46 -13.40 25.93
N LEU A 308 -22.86 -12.22 26.07
CA LEU A 308 -21.50 -12.05 26.62
C LEU A 308 -21.41 -12.27 28.14
N ARG A 309 -22.54 -12.20 28.87
CA ARG A 309 -22.58 -12.43 30.32
C ARG A 309 -22.72 -13.92 30.68
N TRP A 310 -22.95 -14.79 29.70
CA TRP A 310 -23.16 -16.23 29.89
C TRP A 310 -22.02 -17.05 29.27
N GLN A 311 -20.79 -16.79 29.68
CA GLN A 311 -19.70 -17.76 29.50
C GLN A 311 -19.36 -18.39 30.86
N PRO A 312 -19.57 -19.71 31.04
CA PRO A 312 -19.17 -20.39 32.26
C PRO A 312 -17.65 -20.41 32.35
N ARG A 313 -17.11 -19.80 33.41
CA ARG A 313 -15.68 -19.94 33.76
C ARG A 313 -15.41 -21.40 34.12
N GLY A 314 -14.81 -22.13 33.18
CA GLY A 314 -14.24 -23.45 33.41
C GLY A 314 -13.08 -23.38 34.40
N ARG A 315 -13.02 -24.37 35.29
CA ARG A 315 -11.97 -24.58 36.30
C ARG A 315 -10.65 -24.96 35.68
#